data_AF-A0A524NNL8-F1
#
_entry.id   AF-A0A524NNL8-F1
#
_cell.length_a   1.000
_cell.length_b   1.000
_cell.length_c   1.000
_cell.angle_alpha   90.00
_cell.angle_beta   90.00
_cell.angle_gamma   90.00
#
_symmetry.space_group_name_H-M   'P 1'
#
loop_
_entity.id
_entity.type
_entity.pdbx_description
1 polymer ?
#
loop_
_entity_poly.entity_id
_entity_poly.type
_entity_poly.pdbx_seq_one_letter_code
_entity_poly.pdbx_strand_id
1 'polypeptide(L)'
;MQFKQLELKSEGSWLKRTLGSAHFKRTLIAIGVGALVGFTFYYFTEGRLMKSIPGTEILKSMAVGGFFGLFMTNSPCARGRC
;
A
#
# COMPACT_ATOMS: atom_id res chain seq x y z
N MET A 1 39.36 4.25 0.35
CA MET A 1 38.02 4.77 -0.02
C MET A 1 37.62 5.80 1.01
N GLN A 2 37.37 7.05 0.62
CA GLN A 2 36.91 8.07 1.57
C GLN A 2 35.39 7.98 1.68
N PHE A 3 34.91 7.53 2.84
CA PHE A 3 33.49 7.49 3.15
C PHE A 3 32.99 8.93 3.35
N LYS A 4 32.21 9.42 2.39
CA LYS A 4 31.46 10.66 2.54
C LYS A 4 30.42 10.42 3.64
N GLN A 5 30.67 10.95 4.85
CA GLN A 5 29.69 10.92 5.93
C GLN A 5 28.48 11.73 5.48
N LEU A 6 27.44 11.05 5.00
CA LEU A 6 26.11 11.62 4.84
C LEU A 6 25.69 12.11 6.22
N GLU A 7 25.56 13.43 6.37
CA GLU A 7 25.09 14.05 7.60
C GLU A 7 23.83 13.32 8.07
N LEU A 8 23.98 12.57 9.17
CA LEU A 8 22.88 11.97 9.91
C LEU A 8 22.12 13.11 10.60
N LYS A 9 21.41 13.91 9.79
CA LYS A 9 20.42 14.88 10.25
C LYS A 9 19.42 14.08 11.06
N SER A 10 19.38 14.30 12.38
CA SER A 10 18.54 13.59 13.34
C SER A 10 17.19 13.26 12.70
N GLU A 11 17.04 12.00 12.29
CA GLU A 11 15.85 11.56 11.58
C GLU A 11 14.71 11.63 12.58
N GLY A 12 13.82 12.61 12.40
CA GLY A 12 12.53 12.61 13.07
C GLY A 12 11.83 11.26 12.86
N SER A 13 10.86 10.94 13.72
CA SER A 13 10.32 9.58 13.87
C SER A 13 10.18 8.82 12.54
N TRP A 14 10.66 7.58 12.52
CA TRP A 14 10.65 6.69 11.35
C TRP A 14 9.30 6.65 10.61
N LEU A 15 8.20 6.85 11.36
CA LEU A 15 6.84 7.03 10.85
C LEU A 15 6.66 8.28 9.98
N LYS A 16 7.13 9.45 10.41
CA LYS A 16 7.03 10.70 9.61
C LYS A 16 7.80 10.59 8.30
N ARG A 17 8.94 9.89 8.29
CA ARG A 17 9.74 9.67 7.08
C ARG A 17 9.07 8.72 6.10
N THR A 18 8.46 7.63 6.59
CA THR A 18 7.74 6.68 5.73
C THR A 18 6.46 7.30 5.15
N LEU A 19 5.68 8.00 5.96
CA LEU A 19 4.45 8.72 5.55
C LEU A 19 4.72 9.90 4.62
N GLY A 20 5.87 10.59 4.78
CA GLY A 20 6.24 11.75 3.98
C GLY A 20 6.82 11.43 2.60
N SER A 21 7.14 10.16 2.32
CA SER A 21 7.77 9.78 1.06
C SER A 21 6.82 9.92 -0.14
N ALA A 22 7.33 10.43 -1.26
CA ALA A 22 6.55 10.57 -2.49
C ALA A 22 6.01 9.22 -3.00
N HIS A 23 6.75 8.14 -2.76
CA HIS A 23 6.32 6.78 -3.05
C HIS A 23 5.08 6.39 -2.25
N PHE A 24 5.06 6.65 -0.94
CA PHE A 24 3.90 6.34 -0.10
C PHE A 24 2.65 7.10 -0.53
N LYS A 25 2.79 8.38 -0.92
CA LYS A 25 1.67 9.16 -1.48
C LYS A 25 1.12 8.55 -2.77
N ARG A 26 1.99 8.15 -3.71
CA ARG A 26 1.56 7.49 -4.96
C ARG A 26 0.84 6.17 -4.68
N THR A 27 1.35 5.38 -3.74
CA THR A 27 0.72 4.12 -3.32
C THR A 27 -0.66 4.37 -2.71
N LEU A 28 -0.81 5.38 -1.84
CA LEU A 28 -2.11 5.76 -1.28
C LEU A 28 -3.12 6.18 -2.36
N ILE A 29 -2.69 6.97 -3.34
CA ILE A 29 -3.55 7.39 -4.47
C ILE A 29 -3.96 6.17 -5.30
N ALA A 30 -3.03 5.27 -5.62
CA ALA A 30 -3.32 4.06 -6.37
C ALA A 30 -4.31 3.13 -5.63
N ILE A 31 -4.13 2.97 -4.31
CA ILE A 31 -5.09 2.24 -3.46
C ILE A 31 -6.47 2.90 -3.51
N GLY A 32 -6.53 4.23 -3.38
CA GLY A 32 -7.79 4.98 -3.44
C GLY A 32 -8.50 4.82 -4.79
N VAL A 33 -7.78 4.92 -5.90
CA VAL A 33 -8.34 4.71 -7.25
C VAL A 33 -8.82 3.27 -7.42
N GLY A 34 -8.02 2.28 -7.02
CA GLY A 34 -8.41 0.87 -7.09
C GLY A 34 -9.66 0.57 -6.26
N ALA A 35 -9.76 1.15 -5.06
CA ALA A 35 -10.92 1.02 -4.19
C ALA A 35 -12.19 1.65 -4.82
N LEU A 36 -12.08 2.84 -5.41
CA LEU A 36 -13.21 3.49 -6.08
C LEU A 36 -13.70 2.70 -7.30
N VAL A 37 -12.77 2.21 -8.13
CA VAL A 37 -13.10 1.39 -9.31
C VAL A 37 -13.73 0.07 -8.87
N GLY A 38 -13.15 -0.61 -7.87
CA GLY A 38 -13.71 -1.85 -7.33
C GLY A 38 -15.10 -1.64 -6.73
N PHE A 39 -15.30 -0.55 -5.96
CA PHE A 39 -16.59 -0.22 -5.38
C PHE A 39 -17.66 0.05 -6.43
N THR A 40 -17.35 0.89 -7.42
CA THR A 40 -18.30 1.20 -8.51
C THR A 40 -18.64 -0.05 -9.31
N PHE A 41 -17.65 -0.86 -9.67
CA PHE A 41 -17.87 -2.13 -10.36
C PHE A 41 -18.80 -3.04 -9.56
N TYR A 42 -18.51 -3.27 -8.28
CA TYR A 42 -19.29 -4.13 -7.41
C TYR A 42 -20.73 -3.62 -7.19
N TYR A 43 -20.90 -2.30 -7.07
CA TYR A 43 -22.21 -1.67 -6.94
C TYR A 43 -23.08 -1.89 -8.18
N PHE A 44 -22.51 -1.78 -9.39
CA PHE A 44 -23.25 -1.96 -10.63
C PHE A 44 -23.47 -3.43 -11.03
N THR A 45 -22.53 -4.34 -10.72
CA THR A 45 -22.62 -5.75 -11.15
C THR A 45 -23.38 -6.62 -10.19
N GLU A 46 -23.11 -6.52 -8.89
CA GLU A 46 -23.66 -7.46 -7.92
C GLU A 46 -24.97 -6.98 -7.28
N GLY A 47 -25.31 -5.68 -7.37
CA GLY A 47 -26.57 -5.13 -6.85
C GLY A 47 -26.83 -5.45 -5.37
N ARG A 48 -25.81 -5.92 -4.64
CA ARG A 48 -25.91 -6.35 -3.24
C ARG A 48 -25.91 -5.12 -2.36
N LEU A 49 -26.88 -5.01 -1.45
CA LEU A 49 -26.74 -4.12 -0.31
C LEU A 49 -25.47 -4.54 0.46
N MET A 50 -24.55 -3.60 0.72
CA MET A 50 -23.35 -3.80 1.54
C MET A 50 -23.58 -4.48 2.90
N LYS A 51 -24.85 -4.59 3.31
CA LYS A 51 -25.33 -5.33 4.48
C LYS A 51 -25.01 -6.83 4.45
N SER A 52 -24.72 -7.42 3.30
CA SER A 52 -24.41 -8.85 3.18
C SER A 52 -22.92 -9.19 3.22
N ILE A 53 -22.01 -8.21 3.28
CA ILE A 53 -20.58 -8.49 3.35
C ILE A 53 -20.17 -8.59 4.83
N PRO A 54 -19.86 -9.79 5.36
CA PRO A 54 -19.39 -9.92 6.72
C PRO A 54 -18.02 -9.24 6.84
N GLY A 55 -17.84 -8.41 7.88
CA GLY A 55 -16.59 -7.66 8.08
C GLY A 55 -15.34 -8.54 8.19
N THR A 56 -15.50 -9.82 8.54
CA THR A 56 -14.44 -10.83 8.55
C THR A 56 -13.87 -11.12 7.17
N GLU A 57 -14.69 -11.09 6.11
CA GLU A 57 -14.21 -11.30 4.74
C GLU A 57 -13.48 -10.08 4.18
N ILE A 58 -13.90 -8.88 4.56
CA ILE A 58 -13.18 -7.64 4.24
C ILE A 58 -11.78 -7.69 4.87
N LEU A 59 -11.72 -8.02 6.16
CA LEU A 59 -10.44 -8.11 6.88
C LEU A 59 -9.52 -9.16 6.27
N LYS A 60 -10.06 -10.33 5.90
CA LYS A 60 -9.30 -11.40 5.23
C LYS A 60 -8.78 -10.94 3.87
N SER A 61 -9.61 -10.25 3.08
CA SER A 61 -9.22 -9.72 1.77
C SER A 61 -8.14 -8.64 1.89
N MET A 62 -8.26 -7.75 2.88
CA MET A 62 -7.23 -6.75 3.19
C MET A 62 -5.92 -7.39 3.65
N ALA A 63 -5.98 -8.43 4.49
CA ALA A 63 -4.81 -9.14 4.97
C ALA A 63 -4.07 -9.86 3.83
N VAL A 64 -4.81 -10.57 2.98
CA VAL A 64 -4.26 -11.27 1.81
C VAL A 64 -3.67 -10.27 0.82
N GLY A 65 -4.43 -9.23 0.45
CA GLY A 65 -3.97 -8.19 -0.46
C GLY A 65 -2.76 -7.42 0.09
N GLY A 66 -2.76 -7.09 1.38
CA GLY A 66 -1.65 -6.44 2.06
C GLY A 66 -0.40 -7.32 2.11
N PHE A 67 -0.55 -8.63 2.36
CA PHE A 67 0.55 -9.59 2.35
C PHE A 67 1.20 -9.66 0.96
N PHE A 68 0.39 -9.85 -0.10
CA PHE A 68 0.91 -9.89 -1.46
C PHE A 68 1.54 -8.56 -1.89
N GLY A 69 0.95 -7.42 -1.49
CA GLY A 69 1.51 -6.10 -1.73
C GLY A 69 2.88 -5.91 -1.07
N LEU A 70 3.03 -6.35 0.19
CA LEU A 70 4.30 -6.33 0.91
C LEU A 70 5.35 -7.24 0.25
N PHE A 71 4.95 -8.41 -0.22
CA PHE A 71 5.85 -9.34 -0.89
C PHE A 71 6.35 -8.79 -2.23
N MET A 72 5.45 -8.23 -3.03
CA MET A 72 5.81 -7.60 -4.31
C MET A 72 6.74 -6.41 -4.11
N THR A 73 6.45 -5.54 -3.14
CA THR A 73 7.25 -4.33 -2.88
C THR A 73 8.60 -4.61 -2.19
N ASN A 74 8.74 -5.70 -1.44
CA ASN A 74 10.01 -6.12 -0.85
C ASN A 74 10.82 -7.10 -1.69
N SER A 75 10.30 -7.52 -2.85
CA SER A 75 11.00 -8.44 -3.75
C SER A 75 12.32 -7.83 -4.26
N PRO A 76 13.35 -8.66 -4.55
CA PRO A 76 14.61 -8.19 -5.14
C PRO A 76 14.40 -7.50 -6.51
N CYS A 77 13.38 -7.89 -7.28
CA CYS A 77 13.03 -7.24 -8.56
C CYS A 77 12.48 -5.83 -8.37
N ALA A 78 11.70 -5.56 -7.33
CA ALA A 78 11.23 -4.20 -7.03
C ALA A 78 12.38 -3.23 -6.68
N ARG A 79 13.58 -3.76 -6.38
CA ARG A 79 14.80 -2.99 -6.09
C ARG A 79 15.78 -2.94 -7.26
N GLY A 80 15.39 -3.39 -8.45
CA GLY A 80 16.25 -3.40 -9.65
C GLY A 80 17.48 -4.29 -9.50
N ARG A 81 17.37 -5.36 -8.70
CA ARG A 81 18.41 -6.40 -8.52
C ARG A 81 18.03 -7.72 -9.17
N CYS A 82 17.11 -7.63 -10.12
CA CYS A 82 16.90 -8.58 -11.19
C CYS A 82 17.64 -7.99 -12.40
#